data_AF-B9S8N1-F1
#
_entry.id   AF-B9S8N1-F1
#
_cell.length_a   1.000
_cell.length_b   1.000
_cell.length_c   1.000
_cell.angle_alpha   90.00
_cell.angle_beta   90.00
_cell.angle_gamma   90.00
#
_symmetry.space_group_name_H-M   'P 1'
#
loop_
_entity.id
_entity.type
_entity.pdbx_description
1 polymer ?
#
loop_
_entity_poly.entity_id
_entity_poly.type
_entity_poly.pdbx_seq_one_letter_code
_entity_poly.pdbx_strand_id
1 'polypeptide(L)'
;MVDKVATLLKSAGHRVTALDLAASGVNRKQVHQVKSISEYFEPLMEFMMSLPLEERVILVAHSYGGLGISFAMERFPDKISAAVFATATIPGPDMTYTTIREELYRRIDFMDSQFTFDYGPNNPPSSRLFGPNCLSSSLYQLSQTEDLMLAMMLIRPFPLFSNASIQIESVLTKEKYGSVPRIYI
;
A
#
# COMPACT_ATOMS: atom_id res chain seq x y z
N MET A 1 -11.74 2.73 -8.33
CA MET A 1 -10.87 1.78 -9.08
C MET A 1 -10.91 0.36 -8.54
N VAL A 2 -10.64 0.13 -7.24
CA VAL A 2 -10.67 -1.23 -6.64
C VAL A 2 -12.02 -1.92 -6.85
N ASP A 3 -13.13 -1.20 -6.70
CA ASP A 3 -14.47 -1.78 -6.88
C ASP A 3 -14.74 -2.26 -8.30
N LYS A 4 -14.20 -1.57 -9.32
CA LYS A 4 -14.37 -1.96 -10.73
C LYS A 4 -13.66 -3.28 -11.01
N VAL A 5 -12.40 -3.41 -10.60
CA VAL A 5 -11.62 -4.64 -10.75
C VAL A 5 -12.21 -5.77 -9.92
N ALA A 6 -12.57 -5.50 -8.67
CA ALA A 6 -13.20 -6.50 -7.79
C ALA A 6 -14.53 -7.00 -8.36
N THR A 7 -15.35 -6.13 -8.94
CA THR A 7 -16.61 -6.49 -9.60
C THR A 7 -16.37 -7.40 -10.80
N LEU A 8 -15.41 -7.07 -11.65
CA LEU A 8 -15.06 -7.90 -12.82
C LEU A 8 -14.57 -9.29 -12.39
N LEU A 9 -13.66 -9.35 -11.42
CA LEU A 9 -13.13 -10.61 -10.90
C LEU A 9 -14.23 -11.48 -10.25
N LYS A 10 -15.13 -10.87 -9.47
CA LYS A 10 -16.29 -11.57 -8.90
C LYS A 10 -17.24 -12.09 -9.98
N SER A 11 -17.49 -11.28 -11.01
CA SER A 11 -18.33 -11.68 -12.15
C SER A 11 -17.73 -12.82 -12.97
N ALA A 12 -16.40 -12.92 -12.99
CA ALA A 12 -15.67 -14.05 -13.56
C ALA A 12 -15.61 -15.30 -12.65
N GLY A 13 -16.26 -15.28 -11.48
CA GLY A 13 -16.35 -16.41 -10.56
C GLY A 13 -15.25 -16.48 -9.50
N HIS A 14 -14.41 -15.46 -9.36
CA HIS A 14 -13.38 -15.42 -8.33
C HIS A 14 -13.92 -14.90 -6.99
N ARG A 15 -13.42 -15.45 -5.88
CA ARG A 15 -13.60 -14.86 -4.55
C ARG A 15 -12.62 -13.71 -4.38
N VAL A 16 -13.14 -12.52 -4.09
CA VAL A 16 -12.32 -11.29 -3.95
C VAL A 16 -12.59 -10.62 -2.62
N THR A 17 -11.52 -10.36 -1.88
CA THR A 17 -11.51 -9.55 -0.67
C THR A 17 -10.70 -8.28 -0.93
N ALA A 18 -11.35 -7.13 -0.84
CA ALA A 18 -10.69 -5.83 -0.86
C ALA A 18 -10.56 -5.34 0.59
N LEU A 19 -9.32 -5.19 1.07
CA LEU A 19 -9.03 -4.84 2.45
C LEU A 19 -8.83 -3.32 2.60
N ASP A 20 -9.45 -2.76 3.63
CA ASP A 20 -9.10 -1.44 4.12
C ASP A 20 -7.97 -1.54 5.15
N LEU A 21 -6.82 -0.97 4.82
CA LEU A 21 -5.68 -0.86 5.73
C LEU A 21 -6.00 0.08 6.90
N ALA A 22 -5.13 0.11 7.92
CA ALA A 22 -5.37 0.98 9.05
C ALA A 22 -5.44 2.46 8.59
N ALA A 23 -6.42 3.19 9.13
CA ALA A 23 -6.73 4.56 8.74
C ALA A 23 -7.10 4.80 7.26
N SER A 24 -7.37 3.73 6.50
CA SER A 24 -7.80 3.80 5.09
C SER A 24 -9.27 3.40 4.94
N GLY A 25 -9.91 3.83 3.84
CA GLY A 25 -11.31 3.47 3.54
C GLY A 25 -12.26 3.67 4.72
N VAL A 26 -12.99 2.63 5.12
CA VAL A 26 -13.92 2.68 6.26
C VAL A 26 -13.29 2.30 7.60
N ASN A 27 -11.97 2.07 7.65
CA ASN A 27 -11.26 1.78 8.89
C ASN A 27 -11.39 2.96 9.88
N ARG A 28 -11.78 2.66 11.13
CA ARG A 28 -12.07 3.68 12.14
C ARG A 28 -10.84 4.37 12.73
N LYS A 29 -9.64 3.79 12.59
CA LYS A 29 -8.40 4.45 13.05
C LYS A 29 -8.23 5.76 12.28
N GLN A 30 -7.77 6.79 12.96
CA GLN A 30 -7.30 8.02 12.35
C GLN A 30 -5.80 7.92 12.06
N VAL A 31 -5.30 8.72 11.11
CA VAL A 31 -3.90 8.63 10.67
C VAL A 31 -2.89 8.77 11.82
N HIS A 32 -3.16 9.69 12.76
CA HIS A 32 -2.28 9.95 13.90
C HIS A 32 -2.23 8.78 14.90
N GLN A 33 -3.18 7.84 14.83
CA GLN A 33 -3.21 6.65 15.68
C GLN A 33 -2.37 5.50 15.10
N VAL A 34 -1.92 5.61 13.84
CA VAL A 34 -1.07 4.61 13.18
C VAL A 34 0.38 5.03 13.35
N LYS A 35 1.11 4.34 14.23
CA LYS A 35 2.46 4.72 14.68
C LYS A 35 3.59 3.93 14.03
N SER A 36 3.27 2.83 13.36
CA SER A 36 4.25 1.97 12.69
C SER A 36 3.72 1.44 11.35
N ILE A 37 4.64 0.93 10.53
CA ILE A 37 4.28 0.34 9.23
C ILE A 37 3.53 -0.97 9.46
N SER A 38 3.93 -1.73 10.47
CA SER A 38 3.25 -2.94 10.93
C SER A 38 1.81 -2.65 11.32
N GLU A 39 1.54 -1.57 12.06
CA GLU A 39 0.16 -1.14 12.36
C GLU A 39 -0.61 -0.72 11.11
N TYR A 40 0.04 -0.09 10.13
CA TYR A 40 -0.61 0.28 8.88
C TYR A 40 -1.10 -0.96 8.10
N PHE A 41 -0.24 -1.98 7.99
CA PHE A 41 -0.54 -3.23 7.29
C PHE A 41 -1.16 -4.33 8.18
N GLU A 42 -1.48 -4.03 9.43
CA GLU A 42 -2.09 -4.97 10.38
C GLU A 42 -3.33 -5.68 9.78
N PRO A 43 -4.29 -4.99 9.11
CA PRO A 43 -5.45 -5.68 8.52
C PRO A 43 -5.08 -6.73 7.46
N LEU A 44 -4.01 -6.51 6.69
CA LEU A 44 -3.49 -7.50 5.74
C LEU A 44 -2.88 -8.69 6.47
N MET A 45 -2.10 -8.44 7.52
CA MET A 45 -1.46 -9.52 8.29
C MET A 45 -2.49 -10.36 9.03
N GLU A 46 -3.50 -9.74 9.64
CA GLU A 46 -4.63 -10.42 10.28
C GLU A 46 -5.39 -11.30 9.28
N PHE A 47 -5.69 -10.77 8.09
CA PHE A 47 -6.29 -11.55 7.02
C PHE A 47 -5.46 -12.79 6.67
N MET A 48 -4.15 -12.62 6.43
CA MET A 48 -3.26 -13.74 6.07
C MET A 48 -3.14 -14.78 7.20
N MET A 49 -3.15 -14.35 8.46
CA MET A 49 -3.16 -15.26 9.62
C MET A 49 -4.46 -16.06 9.68
N SER A 50 -5.60 -15.44 9.35
CA SER A 50 -6.93 -16.08 9.41
C SER A 50 -7.18 -17.14 8.33
N LEU A 51 -6.40 -17.15 7.25
CA LEU A 51 -6.55 -18.15 6.18
C LEU A 51 -6.30 -19.58 6.69
N PRO A 52 -7.11 -20.58 6.29
CA PRO A 52 -6.84 -22.00 6.54
C PRO A 52 -5.46 -22.43 6.00
N LEU A 53 -4.90 -23.52 6.54
CA LEU A 53 -3.56 -23.97 6.18
C LEU A 53 -3.46 -24.41 4.71
N GLU A 54 -4.55 -24.97 4.19
CA GLU A 54 -4.65 -25.50 2.83
C GLU A 54 -5.02 -24.44 1.80
N GLU A 55 -5.36 -23.22 2.24
CA GLU A 55 -5.80 -22.14 1.36
C GLU A 55 -4.63 -21.25 0.94
N ARG A 56 -4.54 -20.99 -0.36
CA ARG A 56 -3.58 -20.03 -0.93
C ARG A 56 -4.30 -18.92 -1.68
N VAL A 57 -3.78 -17.70 -1.56
CA VAL A 57 -4.35 -16.51 -2.20
C VAL A 57 -3.42 -15.93 -3.26
N ILE A 58 -4.00 -15.15 -4.18
CA ILE A 58 -3.25 -14.24 -5.04
C ILE A 58 -3.34 -12.86 -4.39
N LEU A 59 -2.19 -12.31 -4.00
CA LEU A 59 -2.12 -10.95 -3.48
C LEU A 59 -1.98 -9.98 -4.64
N VAL A 60 -2.79 -8.94 -4.68
CA VAL A 60 -2.72 -7.87 -5.68
C VAL A 60 -2.55 -6.55 -4.95
N ALA A 61 -1.47 -5.84 -5.24
CA ALA A 61 -1.19 -4.55 -4.64
C ALA A 61 -1.00 -3.47 -5.68
N HIS A 62 -1.43 -2.26 -5.34
CA HIS A 62 -1.23 -1.06 -6.14
C HIS A 62 -0.33 -0.06 -5.42
N SER A 63 0.58 0.59 -6.15
CA SER A 63 1.43 1.67 -5.64
C SER A 63 2.15 1.30 -4.33
N TYR A 64 1.91 2.05 -3.25
CA TYR A 64 2.47 1.80 -1.91
C TYR A 64 2.12 0.43 -1.33
N GLY A 65 0.99 -0.17 -1.72
CA GLY A 65 0.57 -1.49 -1.26
C GLY A 65 1.59 -2.59 -1.57
N GLY A 66 2.47 -2.37 -2.55
CA GLY A 66 3.57 -3.28 -2.87
C GLY A 66 4.46 -3.58 -1.67
N LEU A 67 4.70 -2.60 -0.80
CA LEU A 67 5.43 -2.81 0.47
C LEU A 67 4.69 -3.80 1.38
N GLY A 68 3.37 -3.65 1.52
CA GLY A 68 2.55 -4.51 2.38
C GLY A 68 2.52 -5.95 1.92
N ILE A 69 2.37 -6.20 0.61
CA ILE A 69 2.39 -7.58 0.10
C ILE A 69 3.80 -8.18 0.15
N SER A 70 4.86 -7.39 0.05
CA SER A 70 6.22 -7.88 0.31
C SER A 70 6.38 -8.41 1.74
N PHE A 71 5.76 -7.76 2.74
CA PHE A 71 5.76 -8.25 4.12
C PHE A 71 4.96 -9.55 4.26
N ALA A 72 3.82 -9.64 3.56
CA ALA A 72 3.02 -10.86 3.55
C ALA A 72 3.79 -12.03 2.90
N MET A 73 4.55 -11.77 1.83
CA MET A 73 5.42 -12.76 1.18
C MET A 73 6.54 -13.24 2.10
N GLU A 74 7.14 -12.33 2.88
CA GLU A 74 8.17 -12.72 3.86
C GLU A 74 7.60 -13.56 5.00
N ARG A 75 6.40 -13.24 5.48
CA ARG A 75 5.81 -13.86 6.67
C ARG A 75 4.98 -15.12 6.36
N PHE A 76 4.33 -15.18 5.20
CA PHE A 76 3.39 -16.24 4.82
C PHE A 76 3.62 -16.77 3.39
N PRO A 77 4.87 -17.10 2.99
CA PRO A 77 5.17 -17.50 1.62
C PRO A 77 4.31 -18.69 1.15
N ASP A 78 4.06 -19.65 2.04
CA ASP A 78 3.30 -20.87 1.73
C ASP A 78 1.80 -20.61 1.47
N LYS A 79 1.26 -19.49 1.97
CA LYS A 79 -0.14 -19.10 1.78
C LYS A 79 -0.38 -18.26 0.53
N ILE A 80 0.66 -17.99 -0.25
CA ILE A 80 0.58 -17.08 -1.42
C ILE A 80 0.91 -17.85 -2.68
N SER A 81 -0.04 -17.92 -3.60
CA SER A 81 0.16 -18.56 -4.92
C SER A 81 0.94 -17.65 -5.87
N ALA A 82 0.64 -16.35 -5.84
CA ALA A 82 1.33 -15.32 -6.61
C ALA A 82 1.12 -13.94 -5.99
N ALA A 83 2.08 -13.04 -6.22
CA ALA A 83 2.03 -11.64 -5.83
C ALA A 83 2.04 -10.76 -7.09
N VAL A 84 0.96 -10.00 -7.30
CA VAL A 84 0.77 -9.09 -8.42
C VAL A 84 1.01 -7.65 -7.95
N PHE A 85 1.98 -7.00 -8.56
CA PHE A 85 2.38 -5.63 -8.32
C PHE A 85 1.86 -4.76 -9.46
N ALA A 86 0.68 -4.14 -9.28
CA ALA A 86 0.06 -3.25 -10.25
C ALA A 86 0.58 -1.83 -10.05
N THR A 87 1.50 -1.39 -10.92
CA THR A 87 2.23 -0.12 -10.79
C THR A 87 2.68 0.15 -9.36
N ALA A 88 3.16 -0.91 -8.69
CA ALA A 88 3.43 -0.95 -7.26
C ALA A 88 4.93 -0.98 -6.95
N THR A 89 5.31 -0.53 -5.77
CA THR A 89 6.69 -0.62 -5.32
C THR A 89 7.08 -2.09 -5.10
N ILE A 90 8.23 -2.53 -5.61
CA ILE A 90 8.74 -3.88 -5.39
C ILE A 90 10.03 -3.83 -4.55
N PRO A 91 9.94 -3.59 -3.23
CA PRO A 91 11.12 -3.70 -2.38
C PRO A 91 11.57 -5.16 -2.29
N GLY A 92 12.85 -5.37 -2.09
CA GLY A 92 13.46 -6.68 -1.95
C GLY A 92 14.81 -6.63 -1.24
N PRO A 93 15.47 -7.79 -1.07
CA PRO A 93 16.74 -7.90 -0.34
C PRO A 93 17.84 -7.01 -0.91
N ASP A 94 17.88 -6.85 -2.24
CA ASP A 94 18.89 -6.06 -2.95
C ASP A 94 18.43 -4.61 -3.22
N MET A 95 17.15 -4.28 -2.95
CA MET A 95 16.56 -2.96 -3.22
C MET A 95 15.59 -2.56 -2.11
N THR A 96 16.05 -1.72 -1.18
CA THR A 96 15.24 -1.33 -0.01
C THR A 96 14.09 -0.40 -0.39
N TYR A 97 13.03 -0.41 0.43
CA TYR A 97 11.93 0.54 0.24
C TYR A 97 12.38 2.00 0.42
N THR A 98 13.36 2.27 1.29
CA THR A 98 13.89 3.64 1.47
C THR A 98 14.52 4.17 0.18
N THR A 99 15.28 3.34 -0.54
CA THR A 99 15.87 3.70 -1.84
C THR A 99 14.78 3.97 -2.89
N ILE A 100 13.75 3.11 -2.95
CA ILE A 100 12.60 3.30 -3.87
C ILE A 100 11.88 4.62 -3.54
N ARG A 101 11.67 4.91 -2.26
CA ARG A 101 10.97 6.11 -1.80
C ARG A 101 11.72 7.39 -2.15
N GLU A 102 13.04 7.42 -1.95
CA GLU A 102 13.88 8.55 -2.31
C GLU A 102 13.79 8.86 -3.81
N GLU A 103 13.83 7.82 -4.65
CA GLU A 103 13.68 7.97 -6.09
C GLU A 103 12.28 8.44 -6.50
N LEU A 104 11.22 7.96 -5.83
CA LEU A 104 9.86 8.43 -6.04
C LEU A 104 9.70 9.92 -5.69
N TYR A 105 10.26 10.35 -4.55
CA TYR A 105 10.18 11.75 -4.13
C TYR A 105 11.00 12.69 -5.02
N ARG A 106 12.03 12.16 -5.70
CA ARG A 106 12.76 12.92 -6.73
C ARG A 106 11.96 13.13 -8.01
N ARG A 107 11.09 12.18 -8.36
CA ARG A 107 10.36 12.18 -9.65
C ARG A 107 8.95 12.74 -9.58
N ILE A 108 8.31 12.68 -8.41
CA ILE A 108 6.91 13.07 -8.25
C ILE A 108 6.82 14.44 -7.59
N ASP A 109 6.19 15.38 -8.28
CA ASP A 109 5.71 16.62 -7.68
C ASP A 109 4.41 16.34 -6.92
N PHE A 110 4.41 16.59 -5.62
CA PHE A 110 3.22 16.44 -4.78
C PHE A 110 2.31 17.67 -4.82
N MET A 111 2.68 18.72 -5.57
CA MET A 111 1.86 19.89 -5.89
C MET A 111 1.21 20.51 -4.64
N ASP A 112 -0.13 20.53 -4.59
CA ASP A 112 -0.96 21.09 -3.53
C ASP A 112 -1.24 20.10 -2.38
N SER A 113 -0.51 18.98 -2.32
CA SER A 113 -0.63 18.01 -1.22
C SER A 113 -0.18 18.61 0.11
N GLN A 114 -0.93 18.30 1.16
CA GLN A 114 -0.68 18.80 2.51
C GLN A 114 0.09 17.78 3.33
N PHE A 115 0.99 18.28 4.17
CA PHE A 115 1.78 17.49 5.09
C PHE A 115 1.45 17.88 6.53
N THR A 116 1.34 16.87 7.40
CA THR A 116 1.10 17.08 8.83
C THR A 116 2.36 16.73 9.61
N PHE A 117 2.58 17.41 10.72
CA PHE A 117 3.79 17.32 11.54
C PHE A 117 3.43 17.09 13.02
N ASP A 118 2.83 15.93 13.33
CA ASP A 118 2.31 15.63 14.69
C ASP A 118 3.40 15.65 15.77
N TYR A 119 4.66 15.45 15.38
CA TYR A 119 5.81 15.47 16.28
C TYR A 119 6.51 16.84 16.33
N GLY A 120 5.90 17.88 15.76
CA GLY A 120 6.42 19.24 15.70
C GLY A 120 7.09 19.59 14.36
N PRO A 121 7.21 20.90 14.04
CA PRO A 121 7.58 21.38 12.71
C PRO A 121 9.03 21.08 12.30
N ASN A 122 9.91 20.78 13.26
CA ASN A 122 11.30 20.42 13.00
C ASN A 122 11.50 18.92 12.75
N ASN A 123 10.43 18.12 12.84
CA ASN A 123 10.47 16.69 12.56
C ASN A 123 9.98 16.41 11.13
N PRO A 124 10.32 15.24 10.56
CA PRO A 124 9.72 14.80 9.29
C PRO A 124 8.19 14.75 9.38
N PRO A 125 7.47 14.92 8.25
CA PRO A 125 6.01 14.86 8.25
C PRO A 125 5.52 13.47 8.69
N SER A 126 4.49 13.46 9.53
CA SER A 126 3.83 12.26 10.07
C SER A 126 2.74 11.70 9.14
N SER A 127 2.17 12.55 8.28
CA SER A 127 1.20 12.12 7.27
C SER A 127 1.15 13.06 6.07
N ARG A 128 0.54 12.57 4.98
CA ARG A 128 0.26 13.33 3.76
C ARG A 128 -1.20 13.18 3.36
N LEU A 129 -1.83 14.28 2.97
CA LEU A 129 -3.10 14.29 2.25
C LEU A 129 -2.83 14.74 0.82
N PHE A 130 -3.16 13.92 -0.19
CA PHE A 130 -2.97 14.34 -1.58
C PHE A 130 -3.94 15.48 -1.94
N GLY A 131 -3.40 16.52 -2.58
CA GLY A 131 -4.16 17.68 -3.01
C GLY A 131 -4.92 17.42 -4.32
N PRO A 132 -5.97 18.22 -4.61
CA PRO A 132 -6.73 18.13 -5.85
C PRO A 132 -5.89 18.14 -7.13
N ASN A 133 -4.90 19.03 -7.25
CA ASN A 133 -4.05 19.10 -8.45
C ASN A 133 -3.17 17.86 -8.58
N CYS A 134 -2.58 17.40 -7.47
CA CYS A 134 -1.81 16.16 -7.46
C CYS A 134 -2.67 14.96 -7.88
N LEU A 135 -3.91 14.87 -7.37
CA LEU A 135 -4.86 13.83 -7.76
C LEU A 135 -5.17 13.89 -9.25
N SER A 136 -5.56 15.05 -9.78
CA SER A 136 -5.97 15.19 -11.19
C SER A 136 -4.82 15.00 -12.18
N SER A 137 -3.61 15.45 -11.82
CA SER A 137 -2.48 15.50 -12.75
C SER A 137 -1.56 14.28 -12.67
N SER A 138 -1.55 13.55 -11.55
CA SER A 138 -0.58 12.46 -11.34
C SER A 138 -1.18 11.11 -10.93
N LEU A 139 -2.33 11.08 -10.26
CA LEU A 139 -2.91 9.84 -9.72
C LEU A 139 -4.16 9.36 -10.46
N TYR A 140 -4.94 10.28 -11.04
CA TYR A 140 -6.22 10.02 -11.72
C TYR A 140 -6.29 10.67 -13.11
N GLN A 141 -5.16 11.09 -13.67
CA GLN A 141 -5.04 11.76 -14.97
C GLN A 141 -5.58 10.91 -16.15
N LEU A 142 -5.64 9.59 -16.00
CA LEU A 142 -6.22 8.66 -16.98
C LEU A 142 -7.58 8.09 -16.54
N SER A 143 -8.14 8.57 -15.43
CA SER A 143 -9.43 8.11 -14.91
C SER A 143 -10.58 8.96 -15.44
N GLN A 144 -11.78 8.42 -15.40
CA GLN A 144 -13.00 9.19 -15.69
C GLN A 144 -13.20 10.27 -14.62
N THR A 145 -13.86 11.37 -14.99
CA THR A 145 -14.08 12.50 -14.08
C THR A 145 -14.83 12.09 -12.81
N GLU A 146 -15.79 11.16 -12.91
CA GLU A 146 -16.55 10.65 -11.77
C GLU A 146 -15.65 9.91 -10.76
N ASP A 147 -14.64 9.16 -11.25
CA ASP A 147 -13.68 8.47 -10.37
C ASP A 147 -12.79 9.48 -9.64
N LEU A 148 -12.35 10.54 -10.33
CA LEU A 148 -11.57 11.62 -9.71
C LEU A 148 -12.38 12.36 -8.65
N MET A 149 -13.64 12.72 -8.96
CA MET A 149 -14.53 13.39 -8.00
C MET A 149 -14.78 12.53 -6.77
N LEU A 150 -15.04 11.23 -6.96
CA LEU A 150 -15.21 10.29 -5.86
C LEU A 150 -13.94 10.19 -5.01
N ALA A 151 -12.77 10.12 -5.65
CA ALA A 151 -11.48 10.10 -4.95
C ALA A 151 -11.27 11.37 -4.12
N MET A 152 -11.58 12.55 -4.66
CA MET A 152 -11.49 13.82 -3.92
C MET A 152 -12.43 13.87 -2.70
N MET A 153 -13.61 13.24 -2.77
CA MET A 153 -14.55 13.19 -1.65
C MET A 153 -14.16 12.19 -0.56
N LEU A 154 -13.46 11.12 -0.94
CA LEU A 154 -13.13 10.00 -0.04
C LEU A 154 -11.68 10.00 0.45
N ILE A 155 -10.83 10.89 -0.06
CA ILE A 155 -9.42 10.86 0.28
C ILE A 155 -9.19 11.13 1.76
N ARG A 156 -8.28 10.35 2.34
CA ARG A 156 -7.87 10.45 3.74
C ARG A 156 -6.35 10.66 3.82
N PRO A 157 -5.86 11.28 4.91
CA PRO A 157 -4.43 11.36 5.15
C PRO A 157 -3.81 9.96 5.26
N PHE A 158 -2.68 9.77 4.58
CA PHE A 158 -1.88 8.56 4.58
C PHE A 158 -0.66 8.74 5.51
N PRO A 159 -0.34 7.78 6.40
CA PRO A 159 0.76 7.92 7.35
C PRO A 159 2.12 7.86 6.66
N LEU A 160 3.07 8.66 7.15
CA LEU A 160 4.47 8.67 6.72
C LEU A 160 5.36 8.22 7.87
N PHE A 161 6.28 7.30 7.55
CA PHE A 161 7.18 6.70 8.53
C PHE A 161 8.62 7.13 8.27
N SER A 162 9.44 7.15 9.31
CA SER A 162 10.86 7.49 9.19
C SER A 162 11.62 6.44 8.37
N ASN A 163 12.74 6.82 7.73
CA ASN A 163 13.62 5.86 7.03
C ASN A 163 14.10 4.75 7.99
N ALA A 164 14.42 5.11 9.23
CA ALA A 164 14.87 4.16 10.24
C ALA A 164 13.79 3.12 10.58
N SER A 165 12.55 3.57 10.81
CA SER A 165 11.41 2.68 11.08
C SER A 165 11.17 1.73 9.90
N ILE A 166 11.21 2.26 8.67
CA ILE A 166 11.08 1.45 7.45
C ILE A 166 12.15 0.36 7.42
N GLN A 167 13.42 0.72 7.58
CA GLN A 167 14.51 -0.25 7.46
C GLN A 167 14.42 -1.39 8.49
N ILE A 168 13.99 -1.08 9.71
CA ILE A 168 13.81 -2.08 10.76
C ILE A 168 12.64 -3.03 10.43
N GLU A 169 11.53 -2.49 9.95
CA GLU A 169 10.31 -3.26 9.70
C GLU A 169 10.28 -3.93 8.30
N SER A 170 11.11 -3.50 7.35
CA SER A 170 11.10 -3.95 5.95
C SER A 170 12.21 -4.91 5.55
N VAL A 171 12.64 -5.78 6.46
CA VAL A 171 13.66 -6.79 6.17
C VAL A 171 13.03 -7.93 5.37
N LEU A 172 13.54 -8.17 4.15
CA LEU A 172 13.06 -9.18 3.22
C LEU A 172 14.20 -10.14 2.86
N THR A 173 13.91 -11.43 2.77
CA THR A 173 14.91 -12.49 2.51
C THR A 173 14.76 -13.09 1.12
N LYS A 174 15.84 -13.65 0.57
CA LYS A 174 15.77 -14.35 -0.73
C LYS A 174 15.01 -15.68 -0.58
N GLU A 175 15.10 -16.27 0.60
CA GLU A 175 14.54 -17.58 0.93
C GLU A 175 13.01 -17.53 1.05
N LYS A 176 12.46 -16.53 1.76
CA LYS A 176 11.00 -16.43 1.96
C LYS A 176 10.37 -15.51 0.92
N TYR A 177 10.64 -14.21 0.98
CA TYR A 177 10.10 -13.26 0.02
C TYR A 177 10.43 -13.66 -1.44
N GLY A 178 11.64 -14.16 -1.71
CA GLY A 178 12.03 -14.58 -3.05
C GLY A 178 11.38 -15.88 -3.56
N SER A 179 10.76 -16.68 -2.69
CA SER A 179 10.10 -17.95 -3.08
C SER A 179 8.73 -17.77 -3.76
N VAL A 180 8.08 -16.62 -3.53
CA VAL A 180 6.74 -16.36 -4.05
C VAL A 180 6.83 -15.86 -5.51
N PRO A 181 6.08 -16.45 -6.47
CA PRO A 181 6.01 -15.95 -7.83
C PRO A 181 5.50 -14.50 -7.89
N ARG A 182 6.18 -13.64 -8.65
CA ARG A 182 5.86 -12.22 -8.78
C ARG A 182 5.47 -11.86 -10.21
N ILE A 183 4.41 -11.06 -10.33
CA ILE A 183 3.90 -10.53 -11.59
C ILE A 183 3.86 -9.01 -11.45
N TYR A 184 4.34 -8.27 -12.44
CA TYR A 184 4.24 -6.82 -12.49
C TYR A 184 3.35 -6.43 -13.66
N ILE A 185 2.39 -5.53 -13.40
CA ILE A 185 1.46 -4.99 -14.41
C ILE A 185 1.39 -3.48 -14.31
#